data_AF-A0A914E1B0-F1
#
_entry.id   AF-A0A914E1B0-F1
#
_cell.length_a   1.000
_cell.length_b   1.000
_cell.length_c   1.000
_cell.angle_alpha   90.00
_cell.angle_beta   90.00
_cell.angle_gamma   90.00
#
_symmetry.space_group_name_H-M   'P 1'
#
loop_
_entity.id
_entity.type
_entity.pdbx_description
1 polymer ?
#
loop_
_entity_poly.entity_id
_entity_poly.type
_entity_poly.pdbx_seq_one_letter_code
_entity_poly.pdbx_strand_id
1 'polypeptide(L)'
;MSNSKRKSSIFTQDEPSQASSIDVNEEEYEPSGLEKWVNILLCRGDLVKEKLDARPIPFTSLFDYGSRFDKFLVVIGIVLSILSGITQPLTMLLSGKMVNILLLNGDGVDNENLWRQGYTIVIIEAAMGVFLVITTYIQKELI
;
A
#
# COMPACT_ATOMS: atom_id res chain seq x y z
N MET A 1 13.92 12.74 69.80
CA MET A 1 14.01 13.95 68.92
C MET A 1 13.14 13.66 67.69
N SER A 2 12.10 14.42 67.31
CA SER A 2 11.93 15.89 67.21
C SER A 2 13.00 16.49 66.29
N ASN A 3 12.76 17.20 65.18
CA ASN A 3 11.62 17.99 64.68
C ASN A 3 11.70 17.95 63.12
N SER A 4 10.63 17.95 62.30
CA SER A 4 9.54 18.93 62.09
C SER A 4 9.86 20.03 61.04
N LYS A 5 8.80 20.53 60.37
CA LYS A 5 8.71 21.65 59.38
C LYS A 5 9.22 21.31 57.97
N ARG A 6 8.57 21.69 56.85
CA ARG A 6 7.30 22.39 56.49
C ARG A 6 7.00 21.90 55.04
N LYS A 7 5.81 21.51 54.57
CA LYS A 7 4.46 22.12 54.52
C LYS A 7 4.40 23.55 53.94
N SER A 8 4.17 23.63 52.63
CA SER A 8 3.52 24.73 51.89
C SER A 8 3.25 24.21 50.46
N SER A 9 2.10 23.62 50.10
CA SER A 9 0.72 24.14 49.99
C SER A 9 0.48 25.03 48.76
N ILE A 10 -0.73 24.89 48.17
CA ILE A 10 -1.30 25.61 46.99
C ILE A 10 -0.91 24.93 45.66
N PHE A 11 -1.84 24.43 44.81
CA PHE A 11 -3.30 24.26 44.92
C PHE A 11 -3.78 23.20 43.91
N THR A 12 -4.79 22.41 44.29
CA THR A 12 -5.51 21.38 43.48
C THR A 12 -6.15 22.05 42.24
N GLN A 13 -6.26 21.46 41.04
CA GLN A 13 -7.24 20.43 40.58
C GLN A 13 -7.32 20.58 39.01
N ASP A 14 -7.61 19.60 38.12
CA ASP A 14 -7.99 18.18 38.23
C ASP A 14 -7.58 17.32 36.98
N GLU A 15 -7.79 15.99 37.10
CA GLU A 15 -8.29 14.94 36.16
C GLU A 15 -8.23 15.04 34.60
N PRO A 16 -8.15 13.89 33.86
CA PRO A 16 -6.93 13.09 33.69
C PRO A 16 -6.65 12.71 32.22
N SER A 17 -5.45 12.18 31.92
CA SER A 17 -5.25 10.90 31.18
C SER A 17 -3.76 10.66 30.88
N GLN A 18 -3.34 9.42 31.13
CA GLN A 18 -1.96 8.98 31.33
C GLN A 18 -0.96 9.39 30.23
N ALA A 19 0.17 9.94 30.68
CA ALA A 19 1.44 9.72 30.00
C ALA A 19 1.76 8.21 30.09
N SER A 20 1.77 7.51 28.96
CA SER A 20 2.40 6.20 28.88
C SER A 20 3.92 6.40 28.83
N SER A 21 4.58 6.08 29.94
CA SER A 21 6.02 5.84 29.92
C SER A 21 6.30 4.72 28.92
N ILE A 22 7.02 5.06 27.84
CA ILE A 22 7.65 4.04 27.00
C ILE A 22 8.85 3.55 27.81
N ASP A 23 8.61 2.61 28.71
CA ASP A 23 9.68 1.80 29.28
C ASP A 23 10.36 1.08 28.12
N VAL A 24 11.64 1.41 27.91
CA VAL A 24 12.51 0.71 26.96
C VAL A 24 12.90 -0.61 27.61
N ASN A 25 11.94 -1.53 27.63
CA ASN A 25 12.20 -2.95 27.85
C ASN A 25 12.69 -3.53 26.53
N GLU A 26 13.91 -4.06 26.55
CA GLU A 26 14.54 -4.86 25.49
C GLU A 26 13.84 -6.25 25.40
N GLU A 27 12.53 -6.26 25.21
CA GLU A 27 11.73 -7.47 25.05
C GLU A 27 11.91 -8.06 23.65
N GLU A 28 12.79 -9.06 23.60
CA GLU A 28 13.12 -9.91 22.46
C GLU A 28 11.90 -10.30 21.60
N TYR A 29 11.80 -9.69 20.41
CA TYR A 29 10.68 -9.90 19.49
C TYR A 29 10.84 -11.20 18.70
N GLU A 30 10.00 -12.20 18.99
CA GLU A 30 9.91 -13.42 18.18
C GLU A 30 8.93 -13.22 17.00
N PRO A 31 9.37 -13.35 15.73
CA PRO A 31 8.53 -13.04 14.58
C PRO A 31 7.38 -14.05 14.41
N SER A 32 6.22 -13.53 14.01
CA SER A 32 4.99 -14.31 13.90
C SER A 32 5.00 -15.29 12.72
N GLY A 33 4.09 -16.26 12.72
CA GLY A 33 4.05 -17.32 11.71
C GLY A 33 3.87 -16.81 10.27
N LEU A 34 3.16 -15.69 10.08
CA LEU A 34 3.01 -15.06 8.76
C LEU A 34 4.27 -14.33 8.31
N GLU A 35 4.98 -13.66 9.21
CA GLU A 35 6.28 -13.03 8.92
C GLU A 35 7.33 -14.08 8.55
N LYS A 36 7.36 -15.21 9.26
CA LYS A 36 8.21 -16.36 8.90
C LYS A 36 7.88 -16.89 7.50
N TRP A 37 6.60 -17.00 7.13
CA TRP A 37 6.19 -17.43 5.79
C TRP A 37 6.56 -16.41 4.70
N VAL A 38 6.38 -15.11 4.96
CA VAL A 38 6.77 -14.02 4.06
C VAL A 38 8.30 -13.96 3.87
N ASN A 39 9.09 -14.11 4.94
CA ASN A 39 10.54 -14.17 4.85
C ASN A 39 11.03 -15.41 4.07
N ILE A 40 10.33 -16.55 4.19
CA ILE A 40 10.60 -17.74 3.37
C ILE A 40 10.25 -17.49 1.90
N LEU A 41 9.09 -16.89 1.61
CA LEU A 41 8.61 -16.56 0.26
C LEU A 41 9.54 -15.56 -0.46
N LEU A 42 10.04 -14.56 0.27
CA LEU A 42 11.02 -13.58 -0.22
C LEU A 42 12.45 -14.13 -0.31
N CYS A 43 12.66 -15.43 -0.07
CA CYS A 43 13.97 -16.08 0.04
C CYS A 43 14.95 -15.39 1.02
N ARG A 44 14.41 -14.65 2.01
CA ARG A 44 15.15 -13.83 2.97
C ARG A 44 15.08 -14.43 4.37
N GLY A 45 15.48 -15.70 4.47
CA GLY A 45 15.50 -16.47 5.73
C GLY A 45 16.47 -15.97 6.81
N ASP A 46 17.28 -14.97 6.50
CA ASP A 46 18.21 -14.32 7.44
C ASP A 46 17.46 -13.56 8.56
N LEU A 47 16.39 -12.85 8.18
CA LEU A 47 15.48 -12.12 9.06
C LEU A 47 14.63 -13.03 9.98
N VAL A 48 14.71 -14.36 9.82
CA VAL A 48 14.08 -15.33 10.72
C VAL A 48 14.97 -15.62 11.94
N LYS A 49 16.26 -15.26 11.90
CA LYS A 49 17.23 -15.46 12.98
C LYS A 49 17.67 -14.16 13.66
N GLU A 50 17.44 -13.02 13.02
CA GLU A 50 17.79 -11.71 13.56
C GLU A 50 16.77 -11.27 14.61
N LYS A 51 17.25 -11.02 15.85
CA LYS A 51 16.44 -10.41 16.90
C LYS A 51 16.27 -8.93 16.56
N LEU A 52 15.10 -8.56 16.02
CA LEU A 52 14.76 -7.18 15.70
C LEU A 52 14.67 -6.35 16.99
N ASP A 53 15.67 -5.48 17.18
CA ASP A 53 15.86 -4.61 18.36
C ASP A 53 14.81 -3.48 18.47
N ALA A 54 13.88 -3.40 17.50
CA ALA A 54 12.77 -2.46 17.49
C ALA A 54 11.46 -3.19 17.25
N ARG A 55 10.55 -3.15 18.26
CA ARG A 55 9.19 -3.69 18.13
C ARG A 55 8.47 -3.03 16.94
N PRO A 56 7.94 -3.78 15.97
CA PRO A 56 7.21 -3.19 14.86
C PRO A 56 5.90 -2.56 15.36
N ILE A 57 5.70 -1.29 15.03
CA ILE A 57 4.42 -0.60 15.25
C ILE A 57 3.39 -1.08 14.22
N PRO A 58 2.12 -1.30 14.62
CA PRO A 58 1.09 -1.70 13.68
C PRO A 58 0.78 -0.56 12.70
N PHE A 59 0.61 -0.87 11.42
CA PHE A 59 0.36 0.12 10.35
C PHE A 59 -0.82 1.05 10.65
N THR A 60 -1.83 0.60 11.39
CA THR A 60 -2.98 1.42 11.81
C THR A 60 -2.59 2.54 12.77
N SER A 61 -1.65 2.30 13.68
CA SER A 61 -1.14 3.32 14.61
C SER A 61 -0.25 4.36 13.93
N LEU A 62 0.31 4.04 12.76
CA LEU A 62 1.09 5.00 11.96
C LEU A 62 0.21 6.13 11.42
N PHE A 63 -1.04 5.82 11.08
CA PHE A 63 -2.02 6.81 10.59
C PHE A 63 -2.82 7.48 11.72
N ASP A 64 -2.54 7.23 13.00
CA ASP A 64 -3.46 7.64 14.06
C ASP A 64 -3.55 9.17 14.21
N TYR A 65 -2.44 9.86 13.98
CA TYR A 65 -2.33 11.32 13.88
C TYR A 65 -2.99 11.94 12.62
N GLY A 66 -3.35 11.12 11.64
CA GLY A 66 -3.98 11.55 10.39
C GLY A 66 -5.43 12.00 10.56
N SER A 67 -5.80 13.09 9.87
CA SER A 67 -7.18 13.60 9.84
C SER A 67 -8.14 12.58 9.20
N ARG A 68 -9.45 12.71 9.46
CA ARG A 68 -10.46 11.83 8.82
C ARG A 68 -10.44 11.92 7.29
N PHE A 69 -10.04 13.07 6.74
CA PHE A 69 -9.89 13.27 5.30
C PHE A 69 -8.66 12.53 4.73
N ASP A 70 -7.54 12.59 5.45
CA ASP A 70 -6.29 11.89 5.13
C ASP A 70 -6.51 10.36 5.09
N LYS A 71 -7.16 9.81 6.11
CA LYS A 71 -7.58 8.39 6.16
C LYS A 71 -8.50 7.99 4.98
N PHE A 72 -9.32 8.91 4.46
CA PHE A 72 -10.18 8.67 3.29
C PHE A 72 -9.40 8.69 1.97
N LEU A 73 -8.43 9.62 1.84
CA LEU A 73 -7.52 9.67 0.69
C LEU A 73 -6.69 8.38 0.58
N VAL A 74 -6.08 7.91 1.66
CA VAL A 74 -5.30 6.65 1.66
C VAL A 74 -6.13 5.46 1.16
N VAL A 75 -7.39 5.33 1.59
CA VAL A 75 -8.31 4.28 1.11
C VAL A 75 -8.58 4.40 -0.39
N ILE A 76 -8.81 5.62 -0.90
CA ILE A 76 -8.96 5.88 -2.34
C ILE A 76 -7.69 5.48 -3.10
N GLY A 77 -6.51 5.88 -2.62
CA GLY A 77 -5.22 5.55 -3.24
C GLY A 77 -5.00 4.03 -3.33
N ILE A 78 -5.36 3.27 -2.30
CA ILE A 78 -5.32 1.80 -2.31
C ILE A 78 -6.26 1.21 -3.38
N VAL A 79 -7.50 1.71 -3.50
CA VAL A 79 -8.45 1.26 -4.53
C VAL A 79 -7.93 1.57 -5.94
N LEU A 80 -7.38 2.78 -6.16
CA LEU A 80 -6.75 3.13 -7.44
C LEU A 80 -5.53 2.24 -7.74
N SER A 81 -4.74 1.87 -6.73
CA SER A 81 -3.59 0.97 -6.89
C SER A 81 -3.99 -0.44 -7.33
N ILE A 82 -5.14 -0.94 -6.86
CA ILE A 82 -5.67 -2.25 -7.27
C ILE A 82 -6.15 -2.18 -8.73
N LEU A 83 -6.85 -1.10 -9.10
CA LEU A 83 -7.35 -0.90 -10.47
C LEU A 83 -6.22 -0.72 -11.48
N SER A 84 -5.20 0.08 -11.17
CA SER A 84 -4.02 0.25 -12.02
C SER A 84 -3.22 -1.05 -12.15
N GLY A 85 -3.04 -1.80 -11.05
CA GLY A 85 -2.43 -3.13 -11.04
C GLY A 85 -3.16 -4.15 -11.92
N ILE A 86 -4.50 -4.17 -11.92
CA ILE A 86 -5.31 -5.06 -12.80
C ILE A 86 -5.25 -4.63 -14.28
N THR A 87 -5.04 -3.34 -14.56
CA THR A 87 -4.97 -2.84 -15.94
C THR A 87 -3.71 -3.32 -16.68
N GLN A 88 -2.63 -3.63 -15.96
CA GLN A 88 -1.39 -4.17 -16.54
C GLN A 88 -1.59 -5.55 -17.23
N PRO A 89 -2.08 -6.62 -16.57
CA PRO A 89 -2.35 -7.89 -17.23
C PRO A 89 -3.51 -7.82 -18.24
N LEU A 90 -4.47 -6.90 -18.07
CA LEU A 90 -5.55 -6.69 -19.04
C LEU A 90 -5.00 -6.14 -20.38
N THR A 91 -4.06 -5.20 -20.32
CA THR A 91 -3.37 -4.65 -21.50
C THR A 91 -2.56 -5.74 -22.23
N MET A 92 -1.84 -6.58 -21.47
CA MET A 92 -1.13 -7.75 -22.00
C MET A 92 -2.07 -8.72 -22.75
N LEU A 93 -3.26 -8.98 -22.21
CA LEU A 93 -4.27 -9.84 -22.85
C LEU A 93 -4.82 -9.24 -24.17
N LEU A 94 -5.03 -7.92 -24.21
CA LEU A 94 -5.45 -7.22 -25.43
C LEU A 94 -4.37 -7.24 -26.52
N SER A 95 -3.11 -7.01 -26.14
CA SER A 95 -1.96 -7.12 -27.04
C SER A 95 -1.85 -8.54 -27.64
N GLY A 96 -2.02 -9.58 -26.82
CA GLY A 96 -2.09 -10.97 -27.30
C GLY A 96 -3.24 -11.22 -28.29
N LYS A 97 -4.42 -10.63 -28.06
CA LYS A 97 -5.55 -10.70 -29.02
C LYS A 97 -5.24 -9.97 -30.33
N MET A 98 -4.54 -8.84 -30.28
CA MET A 98 -4.10 -8.11 -31.48
C MET A 98 -3.15 -8.97 -32.33
N VAL A 99 -2.13 -9.57 -31.72
CA VAL A 99 -1.20 -10.49 -32.41
C VAL A 99 -1.93 -11.68 -33.03
N ASN A 100 -2.89 -12.28 -32.30
CA ASN A 100 -3.70 -13.38 -32.82
C ASN A 100 -4.52 -12.99 -34.06
N ILE A 101 -5.11 -11.78 -34.09
CA ILE A 101 -5.84 -11.27 -35.26
C ILE A 101 -4.90 -11.03 -36.44
N LEU A 102 -3.69 -10.53 -36.20
CA LEU A 102 -2.68 -10.34 -37.26
C LEU A 102 -2.25 -11.68 -37.87
N LEU A 103 -2.00 -12.71 -37.06
CA LEU A 103 -1.59 -14.04 -37.53
C LEU A 103 -2.71 -14.76 -38.31
N LEU A 104 -3.96 -14.68 -37.84
CA LEU A 104 -5.11 -15.34 -38.49
C LEU A 104 -5.50 -14.73 -39.86
N ASN A 105 -4.99 -13.54 -40.19
CA ASN A 105 -5.34 -12.81 -41.40
C ASN A 105 -4.09 -12.43 -42.23
N GLY A 106 -2.94 -13.08 -41.99
CA GLY A 106 -1.64 -12.70 -42.56
C GLY A 106 -1.56 -12.67 -44.09
N ASP A 107 -2.46 -13.40 -44.77
CA ASP A 107 -2.50 -13.48 -46.24
C ASP A 107 -3.40 -12.40 -46.90
N GLY A 108 -4.18 -11.64 -46.12
CA GLY A 108 -5.20 -10.73 -46.63
C GLY A 108 -4.95 -9.27 -46.28
N VAL A 109 -4.07 -8.62 -47.03
CA VAL A 109 -3.75 -7.18 -46.92
C VAL A 109 -4.98 -6.27 -47.12
N ASP A 110 -5.99 -6.76 -47.85
CA ASP A 110 -7.24 -6.07 -48.16
C ASP A 110 -8.42 -6.49 -47.25
N ASN A 111 -8.14 -7.11 -46.09
CA ASN A 111 -9.17 -7.49 -45.12
C ASN A 111 -9.64 -6.27 -44.30
N GLU A 112 -10.67 -5.58 -44.76
CA GLU A 112 -11.37 -4.51 -44.03
C GLU A 112 -11.74 -4.90 -42.57
N ASN A 113 -12.04 -6.19 -42.35
CA ASN A 113 -12.35 -6.74 -41.03
C ASN A 113 -11.14 -6.78 -40.08
N LEU A 114 -9.91 -6.99 -40.59
CA LEU A 114 -8.69 -6.90 -39.77
C LEU A 114 -8.46 -5.46 -39.33
N TRP A 115 -8.57 -4.51 -40.26
CA TRP A 115 -8.40 -3.09 -39.96
C TRP A 115 -9.41 -2.62 -38.91
N ARG A 116 -10.70 -2.98 -39.07
CA ARG A 116 -11.77 -2.62 -38.12
C ARG A 116 -11.54 -3.20 -36.72
N GLN A 117 -11.12 -4.46 -36.62
CA GLN A 117 -10.86 -5.11 -35.34
C GLN A 117 -9.58 -4.59 -34.66
N GLY A 118 -8.49 -4.44 -35.41
CA GLY A 118 -7.23 -3.90 -34.92
C GLY A 118 -7.38 -2.46 -34.39
N TYR A 119 -8.04 -1.59 -35.15
CA TYR A 119 -8.28 -0.20 -34.74
C TYR A 119 -9.15 -0.11 -33.48
N THR A 120 -10.10 -1.04 -33.30
CA THR A 120 -10.93 -1.12 -32.08
C THR A 120 -10.07 -1.47 -30.86
N ILE A 121 -9.14 -2.43 -30.98
CA ILE A 121 -8.25 -2.82 -29.87
C ILE A 121 -7.30 -1.67 -29.51
N VAL A 122 -6.67 -1.03 -30.52
CA VAL A 122 -5.75 0.09 -30.31
C VAL A 122 -6.44 1.29 -29.64
N ILE A 123 -7.70 1.61 -30.01
CA ILE A 123 -8.48 2.64 -29.31
C ILE A 123 -8.70 2.29 -27.83
N ILE A 124 -9.04 1.04 -27.53
CA ILE A 124 -9.29 0.60 -26.15
C ILE A 124 -7.99 0.62 -25.34
N GLU A 125 -6.87 0.17 -25.92
CA GLU A 125 -5.55 0.20 -25.30
C GLU A 125 -5.09 1.64 -25.02
N ALA A 126 -5.25 2.56 -25.98
CA ALA A 126 -4.95 3.98 -25.79
C ALA A 126 -5.82 4.62 -24.70
N ALA A 127 -7.13 4.31 -24.65
CA ALA A 127 -8.03 4.81 -23.62
C ALA A 127 -7.65 4.31 -22.22
N MET A 128 -7.29 3.02 -22.09
CA MET A 128 -6.76 2.47 -20.83
C MET A 128 -5.41 3.09 -20.44
N GLY A 129 -4.53 3.37 -21.41
CA GLY A 129 -3.27 4.06 -21.17
C GLY A 129 -3.45 5.48 -20.61
N VAL A 130 -4.37 6.27 -21.18
CA VAL A 130 -4.72 7.60 -20.66
C VAL A 130 -5.34 7.50 -19.27
N PHE A 131 -6.25 6.54 -19.04
CA PHE A 131 -6.83 6.27 -17.72
C PHE A 131 -5.78 5.87 -16.67
N LEU A 132 -4.80 5.05 -17.06
CA LEU A 132 -3.65 4.68 -16.22
C LEU A 132 -2.81 5.89 -15.84
N VAL A 133 -2.45 6.74 -16.81
CA VAL A 133 -1.68 7.98 -16.54
C VAL A 133 -2.43 8.87 -15.53
N ILE A 134 -3.73 9.06 -15.70
CA ILE A 134 -4.55 9.87 -14.78
C ILE A 134 -4.62 9.22 -13.39
N THR A 135 -4.92 7.92 -13.30
CA THR A 135 -5.07 7.23 -12.01
C THR A 135 -3.75 7.10 -11.26
N THR A 136 -2.64 6.80 -11.93
CA THR A 136 -1.31 6.77 -11.32
C THR A 136 -0.83 8.16 -10.89
N TYR A 137 -1.15 9.23 -11.64
CA TYR A 137 -0.85 10.60 -11.21
C TYR A 137 -1.61 10.96 -9.93
N ILE A 138 -2.91 10.68 -9.87
CA ILE A 138 -3.74 10.91 -8.68
C ILE A 138 -3.23 10.06 -7.50
N GLN A 139 -2.93 8.78 -7.72
CA GLN A 139 -2.44 7.88 -6.68
C GLN A 139 -1.11 8.38 -6.07
N LYS A 140 -0.19 8.92 -6.88
CA LYS A 140 1.10 9.46 -6.43
C LYS A 140 0.97 10.75 -5.60
N GLU A 141 -0.09 11.54 -5.82
CA GLU A 141 -0.37 12.73 -5.01
C GLU A 141 -1.13 12.38 -3.71
N LEU A 142 -1.69 11.16 -3.61
CA LEU A 142 -2.49 10.68 -2.48
C LEU A 142 -1.71 9.79 -1.49
N ILE A 143 -0.54 9.26 -1.87
CA ILE A 143 0.29 8.28 -1.13
C ILE A 143 1.77 8.67 -1.25
#